data_AF-A0A497PIS2-F1
#
_entry.id   AF-A0A497PIS2-F1
#
_cell.length_a   1.000
_cell.length_b   1.000
_cell.length_c   1.000
_cell.angle_alpha   90.00
_cell.angle_beta   90.00
_cell.angle_gamma   90.00
#
_symmetry.space_group_name_H-M   'P 1'
#
loop_
_entity.id
_entity.type
_entity.pdbx_description
1 polymer ?
#
loop_
_entity_poly.entity_id
_entity_poly.type
_entity_poly.pdbx_seq_one_letter_code
_entity_poly.pdbx_strand_id
1 'polypeptide(L)'
;MRTSEILGERNALNPMIAPSYVVASLILLMFHLESFWYRPNESEEIADEHRFDESVLVWIQAEEKDDEDRVAVLRKMVKNIRWLANKVGCNRIILHSFAHLGPSKADPAVADELINEVSRRLRDRGFEVHIVPFGTFHEFAMHVKGPSLAKVFKMF
;
A
#
# COMPACT_ATOMS: atom_id res chain seq x y z
N MET A 1 60.63 30.64 -21.07
CA MET A 1 60.18 31.71 -21.98
C MET A 1 59.16 31.06 -22.91
N ARG A 2 57.87 31.07 -22.50
CA ARG A 2 56.72 31.77 -23.12
C ARG A 2 56.42 31.24 -24.54
N THR A 3 55.20 30.81 -24.90
CA THR A 3 53.89 31.39 -24.54
C THR A 3 52.71 30.48 -24.96
N SER A 4 51.63 30.55 -24.15
CA SER A 4 50.18 30.48 -24.45
C SER A 4 49.58 29.26 -25.18
N GLU A 5 48.64 28.49 -24.60
CA GLU A 5 47.25 28.80 -24.17
C GLU A 5 46.18 28.77 -25.29
N ILE A 6 45.08 28.07 -24.96
CA ILE A 6 43.68 28.14 -25.45
C ILE A 6 43.27 27.35 -26.70
N LEU A 7 42.45 26.31 -26.47
CA LEU A 7 41.01 26.16 -26.83
C LEU A 7 40.74 24.65 -27.00
N GLY A 8 39.86 23.98 -26.26
CA GLY A 8 38.59 24.40 -25.69
C GLY A 8 37.53 23.41 -26.21
N GLU A 9 37.08 22.54 -25.31
CA GLU A 9 35.72 22.04 -25.16
C GLU A 9 34.87 21.75 -26.42
N ARG A 10 34.41 20.49 -26.53
CA ARG A 10 32.99 20.11 -26.47
C ARG A 10 32.86 18.64 -26.84
N ASN A 11 32.74 17.76 -25.84
CA ASN A 11 31.77 16.69 -25.98
C ASN A 11 30.91 16.71 -24.74
N ALA A 12 29.72 17.27 -24.94
CA ALA A 12 28.75 17.54 -23.92
C ALA A 12 28.45 16.26 -23.15
N LEU A 13 28.59 16.38 -21.83
CA LEU A 13 27.81 15.70 -20.81
C LEU A 13 26.64 14.91 -21.40
N ASN A 14 26.84 13.60 -21.59
CA ASN A 14 25.71 12.70 -21.43
C ASN A 14 25.45 12.69 -19.92
N PRO A 15 24.32 13.22 -19.41
CA PRO A 15 23.98 12.96 -18.04
C PRO A 15 23.79 11.45 -17.97
N MET A 16 24.76 10.76 -17.36
CA MET A 16 24.55 9.47 -16.76
C MET A 16 23.31 9.62 -15.89
N ILE A 17 22.15 9.20 -16.42
CA ILE A 17 20.96 8.97 -15.63
C ILE A 17 21.43 7.92 -14.64
N ALA A 18 21.74 8.34 -13.42
CA ALA A 18 21.98 7.41 -12.33
C ALA A 18 20.80 6.44 -12.35
N PRO A 19 21.02 5.11 -12.36
CA PRO A 19 19.90 4.19 -12.29
C PRO A 19 19.11 4.62 -11.06
N SER A 20 17.85 4.99 -11.28
CA SER A 20 16.94 5.25 -10.18
C SER A 20 16.91 3.95 -9.39
N TYR A 21 17.67 3.90 -8.30
CA TYR A 21 17.58 2.82 -7.34
C TYR A 21 16.18 2.93 -6.75
N VAL A 22 15.23 2.26 -7.40
CA VAL A 22 13.97 1.89 -6.77
C VAL A 22 14.40 1.10 -5.55
N VAL A 23 14.07 1.58 -4.37
CA VAL A 23 14.25 0.89 -3.10
C VAL A 23 12.91 0.21 -2.80
N ALA A 24 12.87 -0.83 -1.97
CA ALA A 24 11.59 -1.35 -1.46
C ALA A 24 10.74 -0.16 -0.94
N SER A 25 9.50 -0.05 -1.42
CA SER A 25 8.64 1.09 -1.13
C SER A 25 7.17 0.68 -1.09
N LEU A 26 6.84 -0.24 -0.19
CA LEU A 26 5.45 -0.61 0.06
C LEU A 26 4.61 0.61 0.42
N ILE A 27 3.45 0.74 -0.23
CA ILE A 27 2.54 1.86 -0.07
C ILE A 27 1.29 1.41 0.68
N LEU A 28 0.92 2.19 1.70
CA LEU A 28 -0.35 2.09 2.41
C LEU A 28 -1.13 3.38 2.25
N LEU A 29 -2.36 3.27 1.76
CA LEU A 29 -3.37 4.33 1.86
C LEU A 29 -4.47 3.84 2.80
N MET A 30 -4.58 4.48 3.95
CA MET A 30 -5.43 4.04 5.04
C MET A 30 -6.53 5.05 5.33
N PHE A 31 -7.75 4.55 5.52
CA PHE A 31 -8.92 5.35 5.83
C PHE A 31 -9.62 4.83 7.09
N HIS A 32 -10.00 5.73 7.99
CA HIS A 32 -10.96 5.44 9.04
C HIS A 32 -12.37 5.74 8.52
N LEU A 33 -13.16 4.69 8.38
CA LEU A 33 -14.46 4.72 7.74
C LEU A 33 -15.57 4.67 8.78
N GLU A 34 -16.69 5.31 8.46
CA GLU A 34 -17.99 5.08 9.09
C GLU A 34 -18.64 3.83 8.51
N SER A 35 -18.51 3.61 7.19
CA SER A 35 -19.01 2.41 6.52
C SER A 35 -18.20 2.08 5.27
N PHE A 36 -18.15 0.79 4.95
CA PHE A 36 -17.57 0.23 3.74
C PHE A 36 -18.49 -0.84 3.16
N TRP A 37 -18.69 -0.80 1.85
CA TRP A 37 -19.41 -1.82 1.10
C TRP A 37 -18.62 -2.18 -0.14
N TYR A 38 -18.62 -3.46 -0.51
CA TYR A 38 -18.11 -3.89 -1.80
C TYR A 38 -18.83 -5.14 -2.32
N ARG A 39 -18.74 -5.38 -3.63
CA ARG A 39 -19.13 -6.64 -4.29
C ARG A 39 -18.21 -6.94 -5.48
N PRO A 40 -18.06 -8.20 -5.90
CA PRO A 40 -17.43 -8.53 -7.18
C PRO A 40 -18.17 -7.87 -8.34
N ASN A 41 -17.45 -7.26 -9.27
CA ASN A 41 -18.01 -6.52 -10.40
C ASN A 41 -18.82 -7.40 -11.37
N GLU A 42 -18.45 -8.68 -11.47
CA GLU A 42 -19.11 -9.64 -12.37
C GLU A 42 -20.30 -10.36 -11.71
N SER A 43 -20.58 -10.11 -10.43
CA SER A 43 -21.70 -10.74 -9.73
C SER A 43 -22.93 -9.82 -9.65
N GLU A 44 -24.09 -10.38 -9.97
CA GLU A 44 -25.40 -9.75 -9.75
C GLU A 44 -26.10 -10.28 -8.48
N GLU A 45 -25.48 -11.22 -7.76
CA GLU A 45 -26.07 -11.81 -6.56
C GLU A 45 -25.85 -10.92 -5.33
N ILE A 46 -26.94 -10.52 -4.67
CA ILE A 46 -26.89 -9.76 -3.40
C ILE A 46 -26.10 -10.52 -2.32
N ALA A 47 -26.07 -11.84 -2.39
CA ALA A 47 -25.35 -12.69 -1.45
C ALA A 47 -23.82 -12.47 -1.48
N ASP A 48 -23.28 -11.93 -2.57
CA ASP A 48 -21.85 -11.64 -2.74
C ASP A 48 -21.46 -10.23 -2.25
N GLU A 49 -22.44 -9.46 -1.74
CA GLU A 49 -22.17 -8.17 -1.14
C GLU A 49 -21.59 -8.30 0.27
N HIS A 50 -20.57 -7.49 0.56
CA HIS A 50 -20.02 -7.36 1.90
C HIS A 50 -20.25 -5.95 2.44
N ARG A 51 -20.70 -5.87 3.70
CA ARG A 51 -20.94 -4.61 4.41
C ARG A 51 -20.18 -4.60 5.72
N PHE A 52 -19.55 -3.48 6.01
CA PHE A 52 -18.83 -3.23 7.25
C PHE A 52 -19.21 -1.86 7.78
N ASP A 53 -19.44 -1.79 9.08
CA ASP A 53 -19.56 -0.54 9.82
C ASP A 53 -18.16 0.06 10.05
N GLU A 54 -17.98 0.77 11.17
CA GLU A 54 -16.74 1.44 11.51
C GLU A 54 -15.52 0.52 11.39
N SER A 55 -14.60 0.92 10.52
CA SER A 55 -13.43 0.12 10.12
C SER A 55 -12.25 0.99 9.72
N VAL A 56 -11.05 0.40 9.79
CA VAL A 56 -9.87 0.93 9.12
C VAL A 56 -9.67 0.14 7.82
N LEU A 57 -9.95 0.78 6.68
CA LEU A 57 -9.63 0.24 5.37
C LEU A 57 -8.18 0.57 5.02
N VAL A 58 -7.43 -0.44 4.61
CA VAL A 58 -6.02 -0.35 4.23
C VAL A 58 -5.90 -0.79 2.77
N TRP A 59 -5.73 0.17 1.89
CA TRP A 59 -5.31 -0.07 0.51
C TRP A 59 -3.80 -0.33 0.48
N ILE A 60 -3.41 -1.46 -0.08
CA ILE A 60 -2.03 -1.97 -0.04
C ILE A 60 -1.51 -2.12 -1.45
N GLN A 61 -0.38 -1.49 -1.75
CA GLN A 61 0.42 -1.79 -2.93
C GLN A 61 1.80 -2.29 -2.51
N ALA A 62 2.07 -3.56 -2.78
CA ALA A 62 3.42 -4.09 -2.76
C ALA A 62 4.14 -3.74 -4.08
N GLU A 63 5.40 -3.38 -3.99
CA GLU A 63 6.29 -3.00 -5.08
C GLU A 63 7.38 -4.06 -5.31
N GLU A 64 8.01 -4.03 -6.48
CA GLU A 64 8.87 -5.11 -7.01
C GLU A 64 9.97 -5.56 -6.02
N LYS A 65 10.51 -4.62 -5.22
CA LYS A 65 11.60 -4.88 -4.29
C LYS A 65 11.19 -5.18 -2.85
N ASP A 66 9.90 -5.21 -2.55
CA ASP A 66 9.43 -5.45 -1.18
C ASP A 66 9.76 -6.86 -0.65
N ASP A 67 10.03 -7.81 -1.53
CA ASP A 67 10.44 -9.16 -1.14
C ASP A 67 11.92 -9.24 -0.72
N GLU A 68 12.76 -8.27 -1.11
CA GLU A 68 14.19 -8.23 -0.76
C GLU A 68 14.42 -8.10 0.76
N ASP A 69 13.52 -7.39 1.48
CA ASP A 69 13.51 -7.30 2.94
C ASP A 69 12.08 -7.48 3.49
N ARG A 70 11.50 -8.65 3.17
CA ARG A 70 10.16 -9.06 3.60
C ARG A 70 9.92 -8.89 5.10
N VAL A 71 10.92 -9.18 5.95
CA VAL A 71 10.78 -9.08 7.41
C VAL A 71 10.57 -7.63 7.83
N ALA A 72 11.35 -6.69 7.29
CA ALA A 72 11.18 -5.28 7.59
C ALA A 72 9.86 -4.74 7.04
N VAL A 73 9.47 -5.13 5.82
CA VAL A 73 8.19 -4.74 5.19
C VAL A 73 7.01 -5.16 6.06
N LEU A 74 6.90 -6.44 6.41
CA LEU A 74 5.83 -6.96 7.27
C LEU A 74 5.78 -6.24 8.63
N ARG A 75 6.94 -6.00 9.25
CA ARG A 75 7.03 -5.27 10.52
C ARG A 75 6.50 -3.84 10.38
N LYS A 76 6.88 -3.14 9.31
CA LYS A 76 6.45 -1.76 9.04
C LYS A 76 4.95 -1.70 8.70
N MET A 77 4.42 -2.65 7.93
CA MET A 77 2.98 -2.78 7.66
C MET A 77 2.17 -2.91 8.96
N VAL A 78 2.47 -3.95 9.75
CA VAL A 78 1.77 -4.23 11.02
C VAL A 78 1.89 -3.04 11.97
N LYS A 79 3.06 -2.39 12.04
CA LYS A 79 3.28 -1.21 12.89
C LYS A 79 2.38 -0.05 12.49
N ASN A 80 2.32 0.30 11.20
CA ASN A 80 1.54 1.44 10.71
C ASN A 80 0.04 1.20 10.83
N ILE A 81 -0.44 0.02 10.42
CA ILE A 81 -1.86 -0.34 10.49
C ILE A 81 -2.34 -0.32 11.95
N ARG A 82 -1.61 -1.00 12.85
CA ARG A 82 -1.93 -1.01 14.29
C ARG A 82 -1.88 0.38 14.90
N TRP A 83 -0.90 1.20 14.52
CA TRP A 83 -0.80 2.56 15.02
C TRP A 83 -2.06 3.36 14.68
N LEU A 84 -2.54 3.29 13.44
CA LEU A 84 -3.74 4.02 13.04
C LEU A 84 -4.97 3.46 13.76
N ALA A 85 -5.18 2.14 13.71
CA ALA A 85 -6.30 1.45 14.36
C ALA A 85 -6.43 1.82 15.84
N ASN A 86 -5.31 1.77 16.58
CA ASN A 86 -5.29 2.18 17.99
C ASN A 86 -5.51 3.68 18.19
N LYS A 87 -5.00 4.53 17.29
CA LYS A 87 -5.17 5.98 17.40
C LYS A 87 -6.62 6.43 17.20
N VAL A 88 -7.37 5.71 16.37
CA VAL A 88 -8.78 6.01 16.11
C VAL A 88 -9.74 5.14 16.93
N GLY A 89 -9.21 4.21 17.75
CA GLY A 89 -10.02 3.34 18.59
C GLY A 89 -10.84 2.30 17.83
N CYS A 90 -10.41 1.91 16.63
CA CYS A 90 -11.14 0.97 15.77
C CYS A 90 -10.45 -0.40 15.71
N ASN A 91 -11.19 -1.47 16.03
CA ASN A 91 -10.66 -2.83 16.06
C ASN A 91 -10.80 -3.60 14.73
N ARG A 92 -11.70 -3.15 13.86
CA ARG A 92 -11.99 -3.78 12.56
C ARG A 92 -11.06 -3.22 11.50
N ILE A 93 -10.32 -4.10 10.84
CA ILE A 93 -9.38 -3.77 9.77
C ILE A 93 -9.79 -4.50 8.50
N ILE A 94 -9.81 -3.79 7.39
CA ILE A 94 -10.09 -4.33 6.06
C ILE A 94 -8.83 -4.15 5.23
N LEU A 95 -8.24 -5.24 4.77
CA LEU A 95 -7.06 -5.24 3.91
C LEU A 95 -7.51 -5.42 2.46
N HIS A 96 -7.08 -4.53 1.58
CA HIS A 96 -7.43 -4.58 0.17
C HIS A 96 -6.21 -4.30 -0.70
N SER A 97 -5.84 -5.23 -1.56
CA SER A 97 -4.80 -5.01 -2.57
C SER A 97 -5.23 -3.94 -3.56
N PHE A 98 -4.36 -2.96 -3.86
CA PHE A 98 -4.66 -1.88 -4.80
C PHE A 98 -3.41 -1.41 -5.52
N ALA A 99 -3.13 -2.00 -6.68
CA ALA A 99 -1.86 -1.82 -7.39
C ALA A 99 -1.79 -0.55 -8.27
N HIS A 100 -2.43 0.56 -7.85
CA HIS A 100 -2.51 1.83 -8.60
C HIS A 100 -2.05 3.07 -7.82
N LEU A 101 -1.46 2.90 -6.64
CA LEU A 101 -0.91 3.96 -5.78
C LEU A 101 0.53 4.39 -6.16
N GLY A 102 1.33 3.48 -6.71
CA GLY A 102 2.76 3.65 -6.93
C GLY A 102 3.25 3.28 -8.33
N PRO A 103 4.52 3.57 -8.65
CA PRO A 103 5.10 3.41 -9.98
C PRO A 103 5.39 1.95 -10.38
N SER A 104 5.57 1.04 -9.41
CA SER A 104 5.89 -0.37 -9.68
C SER A 104 4.95 -1.32 -8.93
N LYS A 105 4.95 -2.61 -9.28
CA LYS A 105 4.06 -3.62 -8.68
C LYS A 105 4.86 -4.88 -8.42
N ALA A 106 4.71 -5.44 -7.22
CA ALA A 106 5.20 -6.78 -6.93
C ALA A 106 4.45 -7.82 -7.77
N ASP A 107 5.01 -9.04 -7.82
CA ASP A 107 4.27 -10.20 -8.30
C ASP A 107 2.98 -10.38 -7.47
N PRO A 108 1.83 -10.68 -8.11
CA PRO A 108 0.56 -10.88 -7.42
C PRO A 108 0.61 -11.90 -6.27
N ALA A 109 1.35 -13.00 -6.44
CA ALA A 109 1.48 -14.02 -5.39
C ALA A 109 2.25 -13.48 -4.19
N VAL A 110 3.33 -12.72 -4.42
CA VAL A 110 4.10 -12.06 -3.36
C VAL A 110 3.21 -11.08 -2.59
N ALA A 111 2.44 -10.25 -3.29
CA ALA A 111 1.51 -9.31 -2.67
C ALA A 111 0.45 -10.02 -1.81
N ASP A 112 -0.15 -11.09 -2.33
CA ASP A 112 -1.16 -11.87 -1.61
C ASP A 112 -0.58 -12.54 -0.35
N GLU A 113 0.60 -13.14 -0.44
CA GLU A 113 1.25 -13.73 0.72
C GLU A 113 1.59 -12.68 1.82
N LEU A 114 2.06 -11.49 1.42
CA LEU A 114 2.32 -10.40 2.36
C LEU A 114 1.05 -9.97 3.09
N ILE A 115 -0.06 -9.82 2.36
CA ILE A 115 -1.37 -9.43 2.94
C ILE A 115 -1.88 -10.51 3.90
N ASN A 116 -1.80 -11.78 3.51
CA ASN A 116 -2.19 -12.91 4.36
C ASN A 116 -1.34 -12.97 5.64
N GLU A 117 -0.03 -12.77 5.55
CA GLU A 117 0.86 -12.75 6.70
C GLU A 117 0.58 -11.58 7.65
N VAL A 118 0.35 -10.37 7.10
CA VAL A 118 -0.06 -9.20 7.90
C VAL A 118 -1.39 -9.45 8.59
N SER A 119 -2.34 -10.07 7.91
CA SER A 119 -3.64 -10.42 8.47
C SER A 119 -3.50 -11.35 9.68
N ARG A 120 -2.71 -12.42 9.57
CA ARG A 120 -2.42 -13.32 10.70
C ARG A 120 -1.83 -12.56 11.89
N ARG A 121 -0.79 -11.77 11.66
CA ARG A 121 -0.10 -11.00 12.72
C ARG A 121 -1.00 -9.95 13.39
N LEU A 122 -1.97 -9.40 12.67
CA LEU A 122 -2.96 -8.48 13.23
C LEU A 122 -4.01 -9.24 14.06
N ARG A 123 -4.50 -10.38 13.58
CA ARG A 123 -5.41 -11.25 14.33
C ARG A 123 -4.80 -11.76 15.63
N ASP A 124 -3.52 -12.17 15.60
CA ASP A 124 -2.76 -12.58 16.81
C ASP A 124 -2.66 -11.45 17.86
N ARG A 125 -2.93 -10.21 17.47
CA ARG A 125 -2.92 -9.01 18.33
C ARG A 125 -4.33 -8.56 18.74
N GLY A 126 -5.36 -9.34 18.42
CA GLY A 126 -6.74 -9.09 18.82
C GLY A 126 -7.60 -8.29 17.85
N PHE A 127 -7.07 -7.94 16.67
CA PHE A 127 -7.84 -7.22 15.64
C PHE A 127 -8.79 -8.16 14.88
N GLU A 128 -9.96 -7.65 14.53
CA GLU A 128 -10.83 -8.29 13.55
C GLU A 128 -10.38 -7.90 12.15
N VAL A 129 -9.96 -8.87 11.33
CA VAL A 129 -9.36 -8.60 10.02
C VAL A 129 -10.13 -9.29 8.91
N HIS A 130 -10.60 -8.49 7.96
CA HIS A 130 -11.15 -8.93 6.67
C HIS A 130 -10.12 -8.71 5.55
N ILE A 131 -10.02 -9.64 4.62
CA ILE A 131 -9.24 -9.47 3.38
C ILE A 131 -10.25 -9.44 2.24
N VAL A 132 -10.24 -8.38 1.44
CA VAL A 132 -11.01 -8.37 0.19
C VAL A 132 -10.35 -9.34 -0.79
N PRO A 133 -11.11 -10.26 -1.43
CA PRO A 133 -10.54 -11.27 -2.32
C PRO A 133 -9.61 -10.68 -3.38
N PHE A 134 -8.49 -11.37 -3.62
CA PHE A 134 -7.55 -10.97 -4.66
C PHE A 134 -8.05 -11.42 -6.05
N GLY A 135 -7.61 -10.74 -7.11
CA GLY A 135 -7.73 -11.25 -8.48
C GLY A 135 -9.09 -11.02 -9.16
N THR A 136 -10.03 -10.37 -8.51
CA THR A 136 -11.31 -9.95 -9.09
C THR A 136 -11.47 -8.43 -9.00
N PHE A 137 -12.21 -7.86 -9.96
CA PHE A 137 -12.60 -6.46 -9.89
C PHE A 137 -13.77 -6.31 -8.92
N HIS A 138 -13.75 -5.24 -8.12
CA HIS A 138 -14.78 -4.96 -7.13
C HIS A 138 -15.40 -3.60 -7.39
N GLU A 139 -16.72 -3.52 -7.29
CA GLU A 139 -17.41 -2.26 -7.03
C GLU A 139 -17.38 -2.01 -5.52
N PHE A 140 -17.17 -0.76 -5.10
CA PHE A 140 -17.19 -0.42 -3.68
C PHE A 140 -17.73 0.98 -3.42
N ALA A 141 -18.23 1.18 -2.21
CA ALA A 141 -18.66 2.45 -1.67
C ALA A 141 -18.05 2.63 -0.27
N MET A 142 -17.60 3.83 0.06
CA MET A 142 -17.00 4.12 1.36
C MET A 142 -17.44 5.48 1.88
N HIS A 143 -17.69 5.55 3.19
CA HIS A 143 -17.89 6.80 3.91
C HIS A 143 -16.70 7.05 4.82
N VAL A 144 -15.78 7.92 4.38
CA VAL A 144 -14.59 8.29 5.16
C VAL A 144 -14.96 9.32 6.22
N LYS A 145 -14.53 9.10 7.47
CA LYS A 145 -14.78 10.07 8.54
C LYS A 145 -14.11 11.42 8.28
N GLY A 146 -14.70 12.47 8.86
CA GLY A 146 -14.27 13.86 8.68
C GLY A 146 -12.85 14.20 9.17
N PRO A 147 -12.41 13.78 10.39
CA PRO A 147 -11.15 14.22 10.98
C PRO A 147 -9.93 13.99 10.08
N SER A 148 -8.92 14.87 10.20
CA SER A 148 -7.69 14.78 9.39
C SER A 148 -7.00 13.41 9.51
N LEU A 149 -6.94 12.85 10.72
CA LEU A 149 -6.33 11.54 10.98
C LEU A 149 -7.09 10.36 10.34
N ALA A 150 -8.30 10.57 9.83
CA ALA A 150 -9.05 9.53 9.13
C ALA A 150 -8.47 9.19 7.74
N LYS A 151 -7.44 9.88 7.28
CA LYS A 151 -6.82 9.72 5.96
C LYS A 151 -5.31 9.72 6.13
N VAL A 152 -4.67 8.57 5.96
CA VAL A 152 -3.22 8.44 6.18
C VAL A 152 -2.56 7.73 5.01
N PHE A 153 -1.54 8.38 4.45
CA PHE A 153 -0.66 7.78 3.44
C PHE A 153 0.71 7.44 4.07
N LYS A 154 1.25 6.27 3.75
CA LYS A 154 2.58 5.82 4.15
C LYS A 154 3.27 5.13 2.97
N MET A 155 4.56 5.40 2.82
CA MET A 155 5.47 4.75 1.89
C MET A 155 6.78 4.51 2.65
N PHE A 156 7.34 3.31 2.59
CA PHE A 156 8.49 2.95 3.42
C PHE A 156 9.29 1.75 2.94
#